data_AF-A0A1H6XKX4-F1
#
_entry.id   AF-A0A1H6XKX4-F1
#
_cell.length_a   1.000
_cell.length_b   1.000
_cell.length_c   1.000
_cell.angle_alpha   90.00
_cell.angle_beta   90.00
_cell.angle_gamma   90.00
#
_symmetry.space_group_name_H-M   'P 1'
#
loop_
_entity.id
_entity.type
_entity.pdbx_description
1 polymer ?
#
loop_
_entity_poly.entity_id
_entity_poly.type
_entity_poly.pdbx_seq_one_letter_code
_entity_poly.pdbx_strand_id
1 'polypeptide(L)'
;LSVVLIEAQVNGLHCIVNDTERISKAADLTGQISWISVEDKKSWVDALNGKKYERDPDTVNKIKANGYNLAEEAIKLRNYYVDLYQKNK
;
A
#
# COMPACT_ATOMS: atom_id res chain seq x y z
N LEU A 1 -8.85 3.57 -7.95
CA LEU A 1 -9.33 3.43 -6.56
C LEU A 1 -8.18 2.85 -5.72
N SER A 2 -7.34 3.70 -5.13
CA SER A 2 -6.12 3.28 -4.41
C SER A 2 -6.41 2.68 -3.03
N VAL A 3 -7.53 3.03 -2.40
CA VAL A 3 -7.90 2.53 -1.07
C VAL A 3 -8.08 1.01 -1.06
N VAL A 4 -8.83 0.45 -2.02
CA VAL A 4 -9.05 -1.00 -2.11
C VAL A 4 -7.74 -1.77 -2.30
N LEU A 5 -6.79 -1.19 -3.04
CA LEU A 5 -5.45 -1.77 -3.22
C LEU A 5 -4.64 -1.79 -1.91
N ILE A 6 -4.79 -0.77 -1.08
CA ILE A 6 -4.18 -0.70 0.25
C ILE A 6 -4.85 -1.70 1.19
N GLU A 7 -6.18 -1.78 1.20
CA GLU A 7 -6.95 -2.75 2.01
C GLU A 7 -6.58 -4.20 1.70
N ALA A 8 -6.39 -4.53 0.42
CA ALA A 8 -5.92 -5.86 0.02
C ALA A 8 -4.53 -6.16 0.58
N GLN A 9 -3.61 -5.20 0.54
CA GLN A 9 -2.28 -5.32 1.13
C GLN A 9 -2.34 -5.43 2.67
N VAL A 10 -3.24 -4.71 3.35
CA VAL A 10 -3.48 -4.85 4.82
C VAL A 10 -3.85 -6.28 5.19
N ASN A 11 -4.50 -6.99 4.27
CA ASN A 11 -4.86 -8.39 4.44
C ASN A 11 -3.78 -9.36 3.98
N GLY A 12 -2.59 -8.87 3.62
CA GLY A 12 -1.43 -9.67 3.20
C GLY A 12 -1.57 -10.23 1.79
N LEU A 13 -2.47 -9.69 0.96
CA LEU A 13 -2.71 -10.19 -0.39
C LEU A 13 -1.68 -9.64 -1.38
N HIS A 14 -1.17 -10.52 -2.23
CA HIS A 14 -0.43 -10.10 -3.42
C HIS A 14 -1.42 -9.58 -4.46
N CYS A 15 -1.30 -8.30 -4.81
CA CYS A 15 -2.12 -7.69 -5.86
C CYS A 15 -1.42 -7.73 -7.22
N ILE A 16 -2.18 -8.01 -8.28
CA ILE A 16 -1.73 -7.82 -9.66
C ILE A 16 -2.48 -6.59 -10.19
N VAL A 17 -1.74 -5.59 -10.63
CA VAL A 17 -2.28 -4.26 -10.91
C VAL A 17 -1.77 -3.79 -12.26
N ASN A 18 -2.65 -3.11 -13.00
CA ASN A 18 -2.29 -2.50 -14.26
C ASN A 18 -1.18 -1.44 -14.08
N ASP A 19 -0.16 -1.44 -14.93
CA ASP A 19 1.02 -0.57 -14.78
C ASP A 19 0.84 0.87 -15.30
N THR A 20 -0.39 1.25 -15.69
CA THR A 20 -0.71 2.62 -16.17
C THR A 20 -0.31 3.72 -15.20
N GLU A 21 0.00 4.90 -15.74
CA GLU A 21 0.27 6.11 -14.96
C GLU A 21 -0.91 6.59 -14.09
N ARG A 22 -2.14 6.10 -14.34
CA ARG A 22 -3.33 6.45 -13.56
C ARG A 22 -3.37 5.78 -12.18
N ILE A 23 -2.50 4.80 -11.94
CA ILE A 23 -2.40 4.10 -10.65
C ILE A 23 -1.05 4.44 -10.04
N SER A 24 -1.08 5.18 -8.94
CA SER A 24 0.14 5.60 -8.25
C SER A 24 0.90 4.40 -7.69
N LYS A 25 2.20 4.32 -8.00
CA LYS A 25 3.13 3.34 -7.41
C LYS A 25 3.31 3.56 -5.91
N ALA A 26 3.03 4.77 -5.40
CA ALA A 26 3.05 5.04 -3.95
C ALA A 26 1.97 4.26 -3.17
N ALA A 27 1.02 3.63 -3.86
CA ALA A 27 0.07 2.72 -3.23
C ALA A 27 0.67 1.33 -2.96
N ASP A 28 1.88 1.02 -3.43
CA ASP A 28 2.61 -0.21 -3.08
C ASP A 28 3.32 -0.04 -1.73
N LEU A 29 2.62 -0.36 -0.65
CA LEU A 29 3.10 -0.16 0.72
C LEU A 29 3.90 -1.36 1.23
N THR A 30 3.77 -2.50 0.57
CA THR A 30 4.30 -3.78 1.05
C THR A 30 5.36 -4.38 0.14
N GLY A 31 5.53 -3.83 -1.07
CA GLY A 31 6.37 -4.38 -2.12
C GLY A 31 5.76 -5.62 -2.79
N GLN A 32 4.48 -5.89 -2.56
CA GLN A 32 3.78 -7.10 -3.01
C GLN A 32 2.75 -6.77 -4.07
N ILE A 33 3.11 -5.88 -4.99
CA ILE A 33 2.33 -5.62 -6.19
C ILE A 33 3.10 -6.07 -7.42
N SER A 34 2.47 -6.88 -8.25
CA SER A 34 2.94 -7.12 -9.61
C SER A 34 2.28 -6.12 -10.54
N TRP A 35 3.10 -5.26 -11.13
CA TRP A 35 2.66 -4.27 -12.10
C TRP A 35 2.80 -4.84 -13.50
N ILE A 36 1.70 -4.93 -14.24
CA ILE A 36 1.66 -5.54 -15.57
C ILE A 36 0.82 -4.67 -16.50
N SER A 37 1.32 -4.36 -17.69
CA SER A 37 0.57 -3.65 -18.72
C SER A 37 -0.68 -4.42 -19.13
N VAL A 38 -1.76 -3.71 -19.43
CA VAL A 38 -3.04 -4.34 -19.83
C VAL A 38 -2.94 -5.04 -21.19
N GLU A 39 -2.00 -4.60 -22.03
CA GLU A 39 -1.71 -5.15 -23.33
C GLU A 39 -0.96 -6.48 -23.25
N ASP A 40 -0.23 -6.73 -22.15
CA ASP A 40 0.53 -7.96 -21.94
C ASP A 40 -0.30 -9.07 -21.29
N LYS A 41 -1.24 -9.61 -22.07
CA LYS A 41 -2.11 -10.72 -21.65
C LYS A 41 -1.33 -11.94 -21.15
N LYS A 42 -0.14 -12.21 -21.71
CA LYS A 42 0.66 -13.38 -21.33
C LYS A 42 1.17 -13.22 -19.89
N SER A 43 1.76 -12.07 -19.58
CA SER A 43 2.24 -11.81 -18.22
C SER A 43 1.12 -11.83 -17.18
N TRP A 44 -0.10 -11.40 -17.53
CA TRP A 44 -1.27 -11.56 -16.66
C TRP A 44 -1.59 -13.03 -16.36
N VAL A 45 -1.62 -13.89 -17.37
CA VAL A 45 -1.87 -15.33 -17.21
C VAL A 45 -0.78 -15.99 -16.37
N ASP A 46 0.48 -15.66 -16.66
CA ASP A 46 1.63 -16.21 -15.94
C ASP A 46 1.62 -15.77 -14.47
N ALA A 47 1.30 -14.51 -14.18
CA ALA A 47 1.20 -13.99 -12.81
C ALA A 47 0.04 -14.58 -12.01
N LEU A 48 -1.08 -14.90 -12.67
CA LEU A 48 -2.23 -15.55 -12.05
C LEU A 48 -1.95 -17.03 -11.72
N ASN A 49 -1.27 -17.75 -12.62
CA ASN A 49 -0.94 -19.17 -12.45
C ASN A 49 0.26 -19.41 -11.53
N GLY A 50 1.22 -18.48 -11.50
CA GLY A 50 2.52 -18.67 -10.83
C GLY A 50 2.53 -18.34 -9.34
N LYS A 51 1.46 -17.80 -8.77
CA LYS A 51 1.45 -17.34 -7.38
C LYS A 51 0.82 -18.32 -6.42
N LYS A 52 1.53 -18.55 -5.32
CA LYS A 52 0.93 -19.10 -4.10
C LYS A 52 0.14 -17.97 -3.44
N TYR A 53 -1.15 -18.20 -3.18
CA TYR A 53 -2.05 -17.22 -2.54
C TYR A 53 -1.87 -17.16 -1.01
N GLU A 54 -0.63 -17.38 -0.55
CA GLU A 54 -0.28 -17.27 0.86
C GLU A 54 -0.31 -15.79 1.25
N ARG A 55 -0.86 -15.50 2.43
CA ARG A 55 -0.88 -14.14 2.96
C ARG A 55 0.46 -13.83 3.58
N ASP A 56 0.99 -12.64 3.32
CA ASP A 56 2.20 -12.17 3.99
C ASP A 56 1.94 -11.92 5.48
N PRO A 57 2.60 -12.65 6.40
CA PRO A 57 2.42 -12.47 7.83
C PRO A 57 2.96 -11.12 8.34
N ASP A 58 3.88 -10.47 7.61
CA ASP A 58 4.55 -9.22 8.04
C ASP A 58 3.86 -7.95 7.51
N THR A 59 2.74 -8.09 6.80
CA THR A 59 2.09 -6.96 6.13
C THR A 59 1.72 -5.82 7.09
N VAL A 60 1.33 -6.15 8.33
CA VAL A 60 0.95 -5.15 9.34
C VAL A 60 2.12 -4.24 9.67
N ASN A 61 3.32 -4.78 9.85
CA ASN A 61 4.50 -3.98 10.18
C ASN A 61 4.91 -3.10 9.00
N LYS A 62 4.89 -3.63 7.78
CA LYS A 62 5.18 -2.88 6.54
C LYS A 62 4.24 -1.69 6.36
N ILE A 63 2.95 -1.89 6.60
CA ILE A 63 1.93 -0.85 6.44
C ILE A 63 2.04 0.22 7.54
N LYS A 64 2.32 -0.18 8.78
CA LYS A 64 2.64 0.76 9.87
C LYS A 64 3.85 1.63 9.53
N ALA A 65 4.92 1.01 9.02
CA ALA A 65 6.14 1.73 8.64
C ALA A 65 5.89 2.79 7.55
N ASN A 66 4.85 2.61 6.73
CA ASN A 66 4.44 3.58 5.71
C ASN A 66 3.42 4.63 6.21
N GLY A 67 3.13 4.68 7.51
CA GLY A 67 2.22 5.67 8.09
C GLY A 67 0.74 5.39 7.86
N TYR A 68 0.35 4.13 7.73
CA TYR A 68 -1.06 3.72 7.59
C TYR A 68 -1.66 3.16 8.87
N ASN A 69 -1.10 3.55 10.02
CA ASN A 69 -1.70 3.29 11.33
C ASN A 69 -2.41 4.52 11.85
N LEU A 70 -3.75 4.47 11.90
CA LEU A 70 -4.56 5.61 12.30
C LEU A 70 -4.19 6.17 13.68
N ALA A 71 -3.94 5.30 14.66
CA ALA A 71 -3.63 5.74 16.01
C ALA A 71 -2.26 6.43 16.10
N GLU A 72 -1.24 5.87 15.47
CA GLU A 72 0.12 6.44 15.43
C GLU A 72 0.13 7.76 14.64
N GLU A 73 -0.53 7.83 13.48
CA GLU A 73 -0.60 9.05 12.67
C GLU A 73 -1.44 10.16 13.32
N ALA A 74 -2.52 9.82 14.02
CA ALA A 74 -3.32 10.80 14.76
C ALA A 74 -2.49 11.47 15.88
N ILE A 75 -1.63 10.70 16.56
CA ILE A 75 -0.72 11.25 17.58
C ILE A 75 0.30 12.19 16.94
N LYS A 76 0.91 11.81 15.82
CA LYS A 76 1.88 12.65 15.09
C LYS A 76 1.24 13.96 14.66
N LEU A 77 0.04 13.91 14.07
CA LEU A 77 -0.69 15.09 13.63
C LEU A 77 -1.04 16.01 14.79
N ARG A 78 -1.54 15.45 15.90
CA ARG A 78 -1.83 16.22 17.12
C ARG A 78 -0.59 16.95 17.61
N ASN A 79 0.53 16.25 17.75
CA ASN A 79 1.77 16.83 18.27
C ASN A 79 2.28 17.94 17.34
N TYR A 80 2.22 17.73 16.01
CA TYR A 80 2.56 18.75 15.02
C TYR A 80 1.79 20.06 15.22
N TYR A 81 0.47 19.99 15.43
CA TYR A 81 -0.35 21.18 15.67
C TYR A 81 -0.07 21.84 17.03
N VAL A 82 0.19 21.05 18.07
CA VAL A 82 0.60 21.58 19.39
C VAL A 82 1.91 22.36 19.27
N ASP A 83 2.90 21.80 18.57
CA ASP A 83 4.20 22.45 18.37
C ASP A 83 4.08 23.73 17.55
N LEU A 84 3.26 23.73 16.49
CA LEU A 84 2.98 24.93 15.70
C LEU A 84 2.33 26.03 16.54
N TYR A 85 1.38 25.68 17.41
CA TYR A 85 0.74 26.64 18.30
C TYR A 85 1.74 27.24 19.29
N GLN A 86 2.62 26.42 19.87
CA GLN A 86 3.63 26.87 20.82
C GLN A 86 4.69 27.78 20.18
N LYS A 87 5.09 27.54 18.93
CA LYS A 87 6.09 28.34 18.21
C LYS A 87 5.59 29.72 17.77
N ASN A 88 4.29 29.89 17.60
CA ASN A 88 3.67 31.15 17.18
C ASN A 88 3.14 31.99 18.37
N LYS A 89 3.54 31.63 19.58
CA LYS A 89 3.20 32.31 20.83
C LYS A 89 4.42 33.05 21.36
#